data_AF-A0A5Y3MMA9-F1
#
_entry.id   AF-A0A5Y3MMA9-F1
#
_cell.length_a   1.000
_cell.length_b   1.000
_cell.length_c   1.000
_cell.angle_alpha   90.00
_cell.angle_beta   90.00
_cell.angle_gamma   90.00
#
_symmetry.space_group_name_H-M   'P 1'
#
loop_
_entity.id
_entity.type
_entity.pdbx_description
1 polymer ?
#
loop_
_entity_poly.entity_id
_entity_poly.type
_entity_poly.pdbx_seq_one_letter_code
_entity_poly.pdbx_strand_id
1 'polypeptide(L)' 'MINEHVIKPRRTPAQQGQRDVFLMAARAVRAWINEIILDAEKDKWSDVEYSLQFMGDANNKLKDILPTDRAEPRGE' A
#
# COMPACT_ATOMS: atom_id res chain seq x y z
N MET A 1 28.20 2.70 -33.61
CA MET A 1 26.79 2.42 -33.22
C MET A 1 26.76 2.35 -31.72
N ILE A 2 26.05 3.26 -31.05
CA ILE A 2 25.83 3.17 -29.62
C ILE A 2 24.88 1.99 -29.43
N ASN A 3 25.34 0.91 -28.81
CA ASN A 3 24.43 -0.13 -28.32
C ASN A 3 23.55 0.57 -27.27
N GLU A 4 22.37 1.03 -27.70
CA GLU A 4 21.33 1.49 -26.80
C GLU A 4 21.13 0.36 -25.79
N HIS A 5 21.59 0.59 -24.57
CA HIS A 5 21.29 -0.29 -23.47
C HIS A 5 19.79 -0.15 -23.26
N VAL A 6 19.01 -1.03 -23.89
CA VAL A 6 17.57 -1.13 -23.67
C VAL A 6 17.42 -1.53 -22.21
N ILE A 7 17.29 -0.53 -21.33
CA ILE A 7 17.00 -0.74 -19.92
C ILE A 7 15.60 -1.35 -19.89
N LYS A 8 15.53 -2.68 -19.85
CA LYS A 8 14.26 -3.37 -19.69
C LYS A 8 13.68 -3.00 -18.33
N PRO A 9 12.48 -2.39 -18.27
CA PRO A 9 11.84 -2.11 -17.00
C PRO A 9 11.64 -3.39 -16.20
N ARG A 10 11.87 -3.33 -14.88
CA ARG A 10 11.65 -4.49 -13.98
C ARG A 10 10.21 -4.99 -14.02
N ARG A 11 9.25 -4.08 -14.25
CA ARG A 11 7.82 -4.35 -14.25
C ARG A 11 7.23 -4.04 -15.62
N THR A 12 6.28 -4.86 -16.05
CA THR A 12 5.38 -4.47 -17.13
C THR A 12 4.50 -3.30 -16.69
N PRO A 13 3.90 -2.52 -17.61
CA PRO A 13 2.96 -1.46 -17.24
C PRO A 13 1.81 -1.96 -16.36
N ALA A 14 1.31 -3.19 -16.59
CA ALA A 14 0.26 -3.81 -15.77
C ALA A 14 0.74 -4.10 -14.35
N GLN A 15 1.91 -4.71 -14.19
CA GLN A 15 2.52 -4.98 -12.88
C GLN A 15 2.80 -3.69 -12.10
N GLN A 16 3.24 -2.63 -12.80
CA GLN A 16 3.46 -1.33 -12.19
C GLN A 16 2.13 -0.71 -11.73
N GLY A 17 1.08 -0.78 -12.55
CA GLY A 17 -0.26 -0.30 -12.19
C GLY A 17 -0.83 -1.01 -10.96
N GLN A 18 -0.75 -2.34 -10.89
CA GLN A 18 -1.18 -3.10 -9.71
C GLN A 18 -0.44 -2.67 -8.43
N ARG A 19 0.88 -2.49 -8.54
CA ARG A 19 1.70 -2.01 -7.42
C ARG A 19 1.29 -0.61 -6.98
N ASP A 20 1.02 0.29 -7.92
CA ASP A 20 0.69 1.68 -7.60
C ASP A 20 -0.68 1.80 -6.93
N VAL A 21 -1.66 1.00 -7.36
CA VAL A 21 -2.97 0.88 -6.68
C VAL A 21 -2.78 0.37 -5.24
N PHE A 22 -2.00 -0.70 -5.05
CA PHE A 22 -1.72 -1.21 -3.71
C PHE A 22 -1.05 -0.17 -2.83
N LEU A 23 -0.04 0.54 -3.33
CA LEU A 23 0.66 1.58 -2.57
C LEU A 23 -0.23 2.77 -2.23
N MET A 24 -1.13 3.16 -3.12
CA MET A 24 -2.10 4.22 -2.86
C MET A 24 -3.01 3.82 -1.68
N ALA A 25 -3.56 2.61 -1.69
CA ALA A 25 -4.38 2.10 -0.59
C ALA A 25 -3.59 1.97 0.72
N ALA A 26 -2.36 1.45 0.67
CA ALA A 26 -1.51 1.33 1.85
C ALA A 26 -1.18 2.69 2.48
N ARG A 27 -1.01 3.75 1.67
CA ARG A 27 -0.83 5.12 2.16
C ARG A 27 -2.07 5.67 2.86
N ALA A 28 -3.26 5.34 2.36
CA ALA A 28 -4.52 5.71 3.01
C ALA A 28 -4.65 5.04 4.39
N VAL A 29 -4.33 3.74 4.49
CA VAL A 29 -4.32 3.04 5.78
C VAL A 29 -3.28 3.62 6.73
N ARG A 30 -2.09 4.01 6.24
CA ARG A 30 -1.11 4.71 7.08
C ARG A 30 -1.66 6.04 7.61
N ALA A 31 -2.33 6.83 6.77
CA ALA A 31 -2.94 8.09 7.22
C ALA A 31 -3.99 7.83 8.30
N TRP A 32 -4.82 6.80 8.15
CA TRP A 32 -5.77 6.39 9.17
C TRP A 32 -5.09 6.00 10.49
N ILE A 33 -4.04 5.18 10.44
CA ILE A 33 -3.27 4.81 11.65
C ILE A 33 -2.73 6.06 12.35
N ASN A 34 -2.27 7.06 11.59
CA ASN A 34 -1.80 8.32 12.18
C ASN A 34 -2.92 9.08 12.89
N GLU A 35 -4.15 9.10 12.36
CA GLU A 35 -5.30 9.71 13.06
C GLU A 35 -5.63 8.96 14.34
N ILE A 36 -5.60 7.63 14.33
CA ILE A 36 -5.79 6.82 15.55
C ILE A 36 -4.76 7.18 16.62
N ILE A 37 -3.49 7.32 16.23
CA ILE A 37 -2.42 7.73 17.16
C ILE A 37 -2.69 9.14 17.69
N LEU A 38 -3.03 10.09 16.82
CA LEU A 38 -3.30 11.47 17.21
C LEU A 38 -4.49 11.59 18.19
N ASP A 39 -5.55 10.81 17.98
CA ASP A 39 -6.70 10.79 18.89
C ASP A 39 -6.34 10.12 20.21
N ALA A 40 -5.51 9.08 20.20
CA ALA A 40 -4.98 8.46 21.42
C ALA A 40 -4.08 9.41 22.22
N GLU A 41 -3.21 10.19 21.56
CA GLU A 41 -2.38 11.23 22.21
C GLU A 41 -3.20 12.34 22.87
N LYS A 42 -4.47 12.50 22.47
CA LYS A 42 -5.42 13.48 23.01
C LYS A 42 -6.44 12.86 23.98
N ASP A 43 -6.23 11.60 24.39
CA ASP A 43 -7.13 10.84 25.26
C ASP A 43 -8.58 10.72 24.72
N LYS A 44 -8.76 10.76 23.39
CA LYS A 44 -10.08 10.65 22.74
C LYS A 44 -10.45 9.19 22.45
N TRP A 45 -10.65 8.41 23.51
CA TRP A 45 -10.84 6.96 23.41
C TRP A 45 -12.03 6.52 22.57
N SER A 46 -13.14 7.29 22.55
CA SER A 46 -14.29 6.99 21.69
C SER A 46 -13.99 7.10 20.20
N ASP A 47 -13.15 8.07 19.80
CA ASP A 47 -12.73 8.26 18.40
C ASP A 47 -11.77 7.13 17.97
N VAL A 48 -10.90 6.70 18.89
CA VAL A 48 -10.00 5.55 18.72
C VAL A 48 -10.82 4.26 18.52
N GLU A 49 -11.76 3.98 19.41
CA GLU A 49 -12.63 2.80 19.31
C GLU A 49 -13.42 2.79 18.00
N TYR A 50 -14.03 3.93 17.64
CA TYR A 50 -14.75 4.07 16.37
C TYR A 50 -13.85 3.77 15.17
N SER A 51 -12.64 4.33 15.15
CA SER A 51 -11.69 4.10 14.06
C SER A 51 -11.23 2.65 13.96
N LEU A 52 -10.99 1.99 15.10
CA LEU A 52 -10.54 0.59 15.14
C LEU A 52 -11.59 -0.40 14.62
N GLN A 53 -12.89 -0.10 14.72
CA GLN A 53 -13.96 -0.98 14.24
C GLN A 53 -13.83 -1.36 12.76
N PHE A 54 -13.20 -0.51 11.96
CA PHE A 54 -13.10 -0.69 10.51
C PHE A 54 -11.73 -1.23 10.04
N MET A 55 -10.78 -1.46 10.96
CA MET A 55 -9.44 -1.95 10.61
C MET A 55 -9.48 -3.35 9.98
N GLY A 56 -10.44 -4.19 10.38
CA GLY A 56 -10.66 -5.51 9.77
C GLY A 56 -11.02 -5.40 8.28
N ASP A 57 -11.93 -4.49 7.94
CA ASP A 57 -12.34 -4.26 6.55
C ASP A 57 -11.23 -3.65 5.71
N ALA A 58 -10.46 -2.70 6.27
CA ALA A 58 -9.30 -2.13 5.60
C ALA A 58 -8.24 -3.21 5.29
N ASN A 59 -8.01 -4.13 6.22
CA ASN A 59 -7.10 -5.26 6.03
C ASN A 59 -7.61 -6.22 4.94
N ASN A 60 -8.90 -6.55 4.93
CA ASN A 60 -9.48 -7.41 3.89
C ASN A 60 -9.35 -6.77 2.52
N LYS A 61 -9.70 -5.49 2.38
CA LYS A 61 -9.55 -4.74 1.12
C LYS A 61 -8.10 -4.69 0.63
N LEU A 62 -7.12 -4.52 1.53
CA LEU A 62 -5.70 -4.54 1.16
C LEU A 62 -5.26 -5.91 0.62
N LYS A 63 -5.75 -7.01 1.21
CA LYS A 63 -5.45 -8.36 0.73
C LYS A 63 -6.02 -8.61 -0.66
N ASP A 64 -7.24 -8.14 -0.92
CA ASP A 64 -7.92 -8.31 -2.22
C ASP A 64 -7.18 -7.63 -3.38
N ILE A 65 -6.44 -6.55 -3.10
CA ILE A 65 -5.69 -5.80 -4.10
C ILE A 65 -4.19 -6.11 -4.10
N LEU A 66 -3.75 -7.16 -3.41
CA LEU A 66 -2.36 -7.61 -3.49
C LEU A 66 -1.99 -7.89 -4.95
N PRO A 67 -0.84 -7.38 -5.45
CA PRO A 67 -0.39 -7.71 -6.79
C PRO A 67 -0.30 -9.22 -6.96
N THR A 68 -1.03 -9.76 -7.94
CA THR A 68 -1.08 -11.20 -8.24
C THR A 68 0.00 -11.59 -9.24
N ASP A 69 0.34 -10.69 -10.15
CA ASP A 69 1.47 -10.80 -11.07
C ASP A 69 2.62 -9.94 -10.53
N ARG A 70 3.60 -10.58 -9.89
CA ARG A 70 4.70 -9.90 -9.20
C ARG A 70 5.98 -10.04 -10.02
N ALA A 71 6.61 -8.91 -10.34
CA ALA A 71 7.97 -8.94 -10.84
C ALA A 71 8.91 -9.55 -9.80
N GLU A 72 9.77 -10.46 -10.25
CA GLU A 72 10.76 -11.11 -9.40
C GLU A 72 11.65 -10.06 -8.69
N PRO A 73 12.18 -10.39 -7.49
CA PRO A 73 13.30 -9.66 -6.92
C PRO A 73 14.41 -9.53 -7.96
N ARG A 74 15.09 -8.38 -8.01
CA ARG A 74 16.37 -8.35 -8.72
C ARG A 74 17.31 -9.23 -7.91
N GLY A 75 17.82 -10.30 -8.50
CA GLY A 75 18.90 -11.07 -7.90
C GLY A 75 20.12 -10.18 -7.68
N GLU A 76 20.95 -10.55 -6.71
CA GLU A 76 22.30 -9.98 -6.53
C GLU A 76 23.16 -10.17 -7.78
#